data_AF-A0A345HWT0-F1
#
_entry.id   AF-A0A345HWT0-F1
#
_cell.length_a   1.000
_cell.length_b   1.000
_cell.length_c   1.000
_cell.angle_alpha   90.00
_cell.angle_beta   90.00
_cell.angle_gamma   90.00
#
_symmetry.space_group_name_H-M   'P 1'
#
loop_
_entity.id
_entity.type
_entity.pdbx_description
1 polymer ?
#
loop_
_entity_poly.entity_id
_entity_poly.type
_entity_poly.pdbx_seq_one_letter_code
_entity_poly.pdbx_strand_id
1 'polypeptide(L)'
;MASGGYRKPASPAPASGPGALSRRTDGGPAQPQRLPSGGAYGERQNLEQLQQGGAMSQSPGGDVGAPAGPADVTEGLIGFGEPSQMADQPLTEGADAGAGGGLEALGLPNQPAEDATRLIQYLPVLEHMANQPGASKAARNLVRQLKGMA
;
A
#
# COMPACT_ATOMS: atom_id res chain seq x y z
N MET A 1 -21.87 -24.16 7.82
CA MET A 1 -21.95 -23.75 6.40
C MET A 1 -22.00 -22.23 6.36
N ALA A 2 -20.99 -21.61 5.74
CA ALA A 2 -20.86 -20.16 5.65
C ALA A 2 -21.92 -19.59 4.68
N SER A 3 -22.66 -18.57 5.10
CA SER A 3 -23.54 -17.76 4.23
C SER A 3 -22.99 -16.34 4.22
N GLY A 4 -21.90 -16.14 3.49
CA GLY A 4 -21.32 -14.83 3.18
C GLY A 4 -21.47 -14.57 1.69
N GLY A 5 -22.60 -14.01 1.29
CA GLY A 5 -22.89 -13.65 -0.09
C GLY A 5 -23.95 -12.57 -0.15
N TYR A 6 -23.85 -11.69 -1.13
CA TYR A 6 -24.77 -10.55 -1.31
C TYR A 6 -26.21 -11.05 -1.45
N ARG A 7 -27.08 -10.67 -0.50
CA ARG A 7 -28.52 -10.97 -0.57
C ARG A 7 -29.24 -9.79 -1.20
N LYS A 8 -29.64 -9.96 -2.46
CA LYS A 8 -30.43 -8.97 -3.19
C LYS A 8 -31.73 -8.66 -2.41
N PRO A 9 -32.05 -7.38 -2.14
CA PRO A 9 -33.29 -7.01 -1.44
C PRO A 9 -34.53 -7.46 -2.21
N ALA A 10 -35.54 -7.95 -1.50
CA ALA A 10 -36.82 -8.39 -2.10
C ALA A 10 -37.63 -7.24 -2.72
N SER A 11 -37.35 -5.99 -2.33
CA SER A 11 -37.92 -4.78 -2.91
C SER A 11 -36.81 -3.75 -3.14
N PRO A 12 -36.14 -3.75 -4.30
CA PRO A 12 -35.18 -2.71 -4.65
C PRO A 12 -35.89 -1.35 -4.66
N ALA A 13 -35.26 -0.30 -4.12
CA ALA A 13 -35.79 1.04 -4.27
C ALA A 13 -35.90 1.35 -5.78
N PRO A 14 -37.05 1.87 -6.27
CA PRO A 14 -37.20 2.19 -7.67
C PRO A 14 -36.16 3.25 -8.05
N ALA A 15 -35.29 2.92 -9.01
CA ALA A 15 -34.38 3.90 -9.58
C ALA A 15 -35.22 4.94 -10.35
N SER A 16 -35.19 6.19 -9.89
CA SER A 16 -35.85 7.30 -10.57
C SER A 16 -35.33 7.40 -12.02
N GLY A 17 -36.25 7.54 -12.99
CA GLY A 17 -35.90 7.66 -14.41
C GLY A 17 -35.04 8.90 -14.73
N PRO A 18 -34.42 8.98 -15.92
CA PRO A 18 -33.52 10.09 -16.25
C PRO A 18 -34.28 11.42 -16.33
N GLY A 19 -33.86 12.42 -15.54
CA GLY A 19 -34.43 13.76 -15.51
C GLY A 19 -33.80 14.63 -14.43
N ALA A 20 -33.82 15.96 -14.57
CA ALA A 20 -33.15 16.90 -13.66
C ALA A 20 -33.67 16.88 -12.20
N LEU A 21 -34.81 16.22 -11.95
CA LEU A 21 -35.40 16.01 -10.62
C LEU A 21 -35.22 14.57 -10.10
N SER A 22 -34.47 13.73 -10.84
CA SER A 22 -34.25 12.34 -10.49
C SER A 22 -33.34 12.24 -9.26
N ARG A 23 -33.92 11.88 -8.12
CA ARG A 23 -33.18 11.66 -6.87
C ARG A 23 -32.92 10.16 -6.71
N ARG A 24 -31.65 9.81 -6.50
CA ARG A 24 -31.22 8.48 -6.08
C ARG A 24 -31.61 8.29 -4.60
N THR A 25 -32.49 7.34 -4.34
CA THR A 25 -32.91 6.94 -2.98
C THR A 25 -32.18 5.69 -2.49
N ASP A 26 -31.26 5.12 -3.30
CA ASP A 26 -30.52 3.89 -3.04
C ASP A 26 -29.26 4.06 -2.18
N GLY A 27 -28.90 5.29 -1.82
CA GLY A 27 -27.79 5.60 -0.93
C GLY A 27 -27.97 6.96 -0.30
N GLY A 28 -28.51 7.00 0.93
CA GLY A 28 -28.51 8.22 1.73
C GLY A 28 -27.09 8.71 2.03
N PRO A 29 -26.91 9.97 2.48
CA PRO A 29 -25.60 10.59 2.73
C PRO A 29 -24.87 10.03 3.96
N ALA A 30 -25.21 8.83 4.43
CA ALA A 30 -24.62 8.25 5.62
C ALA A 30 -24.42 6.75 5.42
N GLN A 31 -23.23 6.25 5.76
CA GLN A 31 -23.00 4.82 5.84
C GLN A 31 -23.90 4.19 6.94
N PRO A 32 -24.69 3.14 6.62
CA PRO A 32 -25.49 2.45 7.62
C PRO A 32 -24.58 1.73 8.62
N GLN A 33 -25.04 1.63 9.87
CA GLN A 33 -24.31 0.94 10.93
C GLN A 33 -24.17 -0.56 10.58
N ARG A 34 -22.94 -1.01 10.29
CA ARG A 34 -22.65 -2.40 9.89
C ARG A 34 -22.28 -3.24 11.11
N LEU A 35 -23.28 -3.56 11.93
CA LEU A 35 -23.10 -4.41 13.09
C LEU A 35 -23.19 -5.90 12.71
N PRO A 36 -22.25 -6.75 13.16
CA PRO A 36 -22.38 -8.19 12.99
C PRO A 36 -23.59 -8.71 13.78
N SER A 37 -24.37 -9.61 13.19
CA SER A 37 -25.58 -10.18 13.81
C SER A 37 -25.29 -11.34 14.78
N GLY A 38 -24.05 -11.47 15.27
CA GLY A 38 -23.62 -12.50 16.22
C GLY A 38 -22.55 -11.95 17.18
N GLY A 39 -22.51 -12.50 18.39
CA GLY A 39 -21.63 -12.08 19.48
C GLY A 39 -22.15 -12.57 20.83
N ALA A 40 -21.38 -12.38 21.90
CA ALA A 40 -21.81 -12.66 23.27
C ALA A 40 -22.89 -11.65 23.72
N TYR A 41 -23.70 -12.01 24.72
CA TYR A 41 -24.72 -11.12 25.27
C TYR A 41 -24.09 -9.83 25.79
N GLY A 42 -24.52 -8.68 25.27
CA GLY A 42 -23.99 -7.34 25.60
C GLY A 42 -22.88 -6.82 24.67
N GLU A 43 -22.24 -7.67 23.87
CA GLU A 43 -21.15 -7.27 22.97
C GLU A 43 -21.62 -6.29 21.87
N ARG A 44 -22.88 -6.46 21.44
CA ARG A 44 -23.53 -5.57 20.47
C ARG A 44 -23.58 -4.12 20.95
N GLN A 45 -23.85 -3.87 22.23
CA GLN A 45 -23.94 -2.53 22.78
C GLN A 45 -22.57 -1.82 22.79
N ASN A 46 -21.50 -2.58 23.02
CA ASN A 46 -20.13 -2.07 22.97
C ASN A 46 -19.73 -1.71 21.52
N LEU A 47 -20.04 -2.60 20.56
CA LEU A 47 -19.79 -2.34 19.15
C LEU A 47 -20.61 -1.15 18.61
N GLU A 48 -21.83 -0.98 19.11
CA GLU A 48 -22.67 0.18 18.78
C GLU A 48 -22.03 1.49 19.24
N GLN A 49 -21.51 1.55 20.47
CA GLN A 49 -20.82 2.73 21.00
C GLN A 49 -19.50 3.02 20.28
N LEU A 50 -18.72 1.99 19.96
CA LEU A 50 -17.46 2.15 19.22
C LEU A 50 -17.69 2.71 17.82
N GLN A 51 -18.73 2.27 17.12
CA GLN A 51 -19.05 2.77 15.79
C GLN A 51 -19.62 4.20 15.83
N GLN A 52 -20.31 4.59 16.92
CA GLN A 52 -20.78 5.95 17.13
C GLN A 52 -19.65 6.93 17.50
N GLY A 53 -18.56 6.43 18.09
CA GLY A 53 -17.38 7.23 18.44
C GLY A 53 -16.48 7.59 17.25
N GLY A 54 -16.66 6.93 16.09
CA GLY A 54 -15.92 7.21 14.87
C GLY A 54 -16.66 8.17 13.93
N ALA A 55 -15.93 9.07 13.26
CA ALA A 55 -16.50 9.90 12.20
C ALA A 55 -16.89 9.02 10.99
N MET A 56 -18.18 8.80 10.79
CA MET A 56 -18.69 8.01 9.67
C MET A 56 -18.62 8.81 8.37
N SER A 57 -18.12 8.19 7.29
CA SER A 57 -18.10 8.83 5.97
C SER A 57 -19.52 9.18 5.52
N GLN A 58 -19.72 10.44 5.15
CA GLN A 58 -20.98 10.95 4.59
C GLN A 58 -21.04 10.84 3.05
N SER A 59 -19.97 10.35 2.42
CA SER A 59 -19.92 10.20 0.96
C SER A 59 -20.64 8.90 0.53
N PRO A 60 -21.63 8.97 -0.38
CA PRO A 60 -22.25 7.79 -0.95
C PRO A 60 -21.23 7.01 -1.81
N GLY A 61 -20.88 5.80 -1.38
CA GLY A 61 -19.86 4.98 -2.04
C GLY A 61 -18.51 5.11 -1.32
N GLY A 62 -18.24 4.14 -0.45
CA GLY A 62 -16.96 4.01 0.25
C GLY A 62 -15.85 3.51 -0.68
N ASP A 63 -15.58 4.25 -1.75
CA ASP A 63 -14.34 4.16 -2.49
C ASP A 63 -13.42 5.26 -1.97
N VAL A 64 -12.34 4.85 -1.29
CA VAL A 64 -11.19 5.71 -1.04
C VAL A 64 -10.63 6.15 -2.40
N GLY A 65 -11.09 7.30 -2.91
CA GLY A 65 -10.49 7.97 -4.05
C GLY A 65 -11.37 8.26 -5.27
N ALA A 66 -12.68 8.02 -5.23
CA ALA A 66 -13.58 8.42 -6.33
C ALA A 66 -14.43 9.63 -5.91
N PRO A 67 -14.18 10.85 -6.43
CA PRO A 67 -14.99 12.00 -6.07
C PRO A 67 -16.43 11.84 -6.54
N ALA A 68 -17.37 12.15 -5.65
CA ALA A 68 -18.80 12.20 -5.95
C ALA A 68 -19.10 13.48 -6.76
N GLY A 69 -18.69 13.50 -8.03
CA GLY A 69 -18.81 14.64 -8.95
C GLY A 69 -17.73 14.58 -10.03
N PRO A 70 -17.72 15.47 -11.04
CA PRO A 70 -16.52 15.66 -11.86
C PRO A 70 -15.39 16.10 -10.93
N ALA A 71 -14.60 15.11 -10.52
CA ALA A 71 -13.39 15.29 -9.75
C ALA A 71 -12.51 16.31 -10.45
N ASP A 72 -12.21 17.43 -9.80
CA ASP A 72 -11.08 18.23 -10.22
C ASP A 72 -9.82 17.44 -9.87
N VAL A 73 -9.33 16.68 -10.84
CA VAL A 73 -8.11 15.87 -10.72
C VAL A 73 -6.85 16.71 -10.53
N THR A 74 -6.98 18.05 -10.53
CA THR A 74 -5.88 18.97 -10.25
C THR A 74 -5.83 19.44 -8.80
N GLU A 75 -6.85 19.12 -7.98
CA GLU A 75 -6.90 19.48 -6.57
C GLU A 75 -5.81 18.70 -5.80
N GLY A 76 -4.72 19.39 -5.47
CA GLY A 76 -3.55 18.81 -4.78
C GLY A 76 -2.33 18.54 -5.67
N LEU A 77 -2.36 18.88 -6.96
CA LEU A 77 -1.17 18.80 -7.80
C LEU A 77 -0.21 19.95 -7.49
N ILE A 78 1.04 19.59 -7.22
CA ILE A 78 2.16 20.53 -7.13
C ILE A 78 2.60 20.85 -8.56
N GLY A 79 2.68 22.13 -8.91
CA GLY A 79 3.16 22.56 -10.22
C GLY A 79 4.65 22.23 -10.41
N PHE A 80 5.07 22.00 -11.66
CA PHE A 80 6.47 21.64 -11.97
C PHE A 80 7.53 22.67 -11.52
N GLY A 81 7.15 23.93 -11.35
CA GLY A 81 8.04 25.01 -10.90
C GLY A 81 7.93 25.35 -9.42
N GLU A 82 7.05 24.66 -8.69
CA GLU A 82 6.85 24.93 -7.26
C GLU A 82 7.97 24.26 -6.43
N PRO A 83 8.37 24.88 -5.31
CA PRO A 83 9.36 24.29 -4.42
C PRO A 83 8.83 22.99 -3.79
N SER A 84 9.77 22.14 -3.36
CA SER A 84 9.44 20.94 -2.58
C SER A 84 8.61 21.32 -1.34
N GLN A 85 7.55 20.58 -1.08
CA GLN A 85 6.80 20.71 0.17
C GLN A 85 7.59 20.20 1.39
N MET A 86 8.67 19.46 1.14
CA MET A 86 9.62 18.98 2.14
C MET A 86 10.95 19.73 1.95
N ALA A 87 10.97 21.01 2.34
CA ALA A 87 12.11 21.91 2.07
C ALA A 87 13.41 21.48 2.77
N ASP A 88 13.29 20.88 3.96
CA ASP A 88 14.44 20.44 4.76
C ASP A 88 14.92 19.02 4.42
N GLN A 89 14.19 18.30 3.55
CA GLN A 89 14.56 16.95 3.15
C GLN A 89 15.27 16.97 1.80
N PRO A 90 16.43 16.29 1.68
CA PRO A 90 17.10 16.15 0.40
C PRO A 90 16.24 15.33 -0.56
N LEU A 91 16.33 15.62 -1.86
CA LEU A 91 15.61 14.88 -2.90
C LEU A 91 15.97 13.38 -2.96
N THR A 92 17.09 13.01 -2.33
CA THR A 92 17.62 11.63 -2.26
C THR A 92 17.21 10.90 -0.99
N GLU A 93 16.30 11.46 -0.19
CA GLU A 93 15.77 10.79 1.01
C GLU A 93 15.14 9.43 0.64
N GLY A 94 15.54 8.37 1.35
CA GLY A 94 15.12 7.00 1.09
C GLY A 94 15.88 6.29 -0.04
N ALA A 95 16.85 6.94 -0.69
CA ALA A 95 17.75 6.30 -1.63
C ALA A 95 19.09 6.01 -0.97
N ASP A 96 19.69 4.85 -1.29
CA ASP A 96 21.03 4.44 -0.81
C ASP A 96 22.19 5.25 -1.42
N ALA A 97 21.86 6.32 -2.15
CA ALA A 97 22.82 7.17 -2.82
C ALA A 97 22.37 8.63 -2.71
N GLY A 98 23.27 9.48 -2.21
CA GLY A 98 23.03 10.92 -2.12
C GLY A 98 23.28 11.46 -0.71
N ALA A 99 22.63 12.58 -0.41
CA ALA A 99 22.72 13.26 0.88
C ALA A 99 21.58 12.85 1.84
N GLY A 100 20.51 12.25 1.31
CA GLY A 100 19.41 11.71 2.10
C GLY A 100 19.75 10.41 2.79
N GLY A 101 18.97 10.08 3.82
CA GLY A 101 19.12 8.83 4.54
C GLY A 101 18.72 7.64 3.67
N GLY A 102 19.66 6.73 3.42
CA GLY A 102 19.45 5.43 2.79
C GLY A 102 19.20 4.31 3.80
N LEU A 103 19.57 3.08 3.44
CA LEU A 103 19.50 1.90 4.31
C LEU A 103 20.17 2.11 5.68
N GLU A 104 21.18 2.97 5.79
CA GLU A 104 21.82 3.31 7.06
C GLU A 104 20.89 4.00 8.05
N ALA A 105 19.88 4.74 7.57
CA ALA A 105 18.87 5.37 8.43
C ALA A 105 17.98 4.34 9.14
N LEU A 106 17.90 3.11 8.63
CA LEU A 106 17.16 2.01 9.25
C LEU A 106 17.92 1.37 10.43
N GLY A 107 19.19 1.73 10.64
CA GLY A 107 20.00 1.17 11.73
C GLY A 107 20.19 -0.35 11.65
N LEU A 108 20.00 -0.94 10.47
CA LEU A 108 20.14 -2.37 10.26
C LEU A 108 21.62 -2.76 10.23
N PRO A 109 21.98 -3.95 10.73
CA PRO A 109 23.33 -4.46 10.56
C PRO A 109 23.65 -4.54 9.07
N ASN A 110 24.89 -4.18 8.70
CA ASN A 110 25.37 -4.27 7.31
C ASN A 110 25.67 -5.73 6.93
N GLN A 111 24.64 -6.59 7.00
CA GLN A 111 24.66 -8.00 6.65
C GLN A 111 25.27 -8.26 5.27
N PRO A 112 25.01 -7.43 4.22
CA PRO A 112 25.60 -7.66 2.90
C PRO A 112 27.13 -7.64 2.91
N ALA A 113 27.76 -6.77 3.70
CA ALA A 113 29.22 -6.69 3.80
C ALA A 113 29.82 -7.88 4.56
N GLU A 114 29.16 -8.29 5.66
CA GLU A 114 29.58 -9.47 6.43
C GLU A 114 29.47 -10.76 5.61
N ASP A 115 28.37 -10.91 4.86
CA ASP A 115 28.15 -12.07 4.02
C ASP A 115 29.11 -12.10 2.83
N ALA A 116 29.41 -10.95 2.21
CA ALA A 116 30.43 -10.86 1.17
C ALA A 116 31.80 -11.32 1.69
N THR A 117 32.19 -10.92 2.90
CA THR A 117 33.45 -11.34 3.54
C THR A 117 33.52 -12.85 3.75
N ARG A 118 32.41 -13.47 4.17
CA ARG A 118 32.31 -14.93 4.31
C ARG A 118 32.38 -15.63 2.96
N LEU A 119 31.74 -15.08 1.93
CA LEU A 119 31.74 -15.65 0.57
C LEU A 119 33.12 -15.58 -0.10
N ILE A 120 33.93 -14.56 0.20
CA ILE A 120 35.32 -14.48 -0.30
C ILE A 120 36.15 -15.70 0.13
N GLN A 121 35.89 -16.27 1.31
CA GLN A 121 36.59 -17.48 1.77
C GLN A 121 36.30 -18.70 0.88
N TYR A 122 35.13 -18.72 0.23
CA TYR A 122 34.70 -19.79 -0.67
C TYR A 122 34.90 -19.42 -2.16
N LEU A 123 35.58 -18.31 -2.45
CA LEU A 123 35.78 -17.81 -3.80
C LEU A 123 36.37 -18.85 -4.77
N PRO A 124 37.35 -19.69 -4.40
CA PRO A 124 37.85 -20.73 -5.31
C PRO A 124 36.77 -21.72 -5.79
N VAL A 125 35.83 -22.07 -4.91
CA VAL A 125 34.72 -22.97 -5.23
C VAL A 125 33.69 -22.25 -6.10
N LEU A 126 33.35 -21.00 -5.74
CA LEU A 126 32.40 -20.19 -6.49
C LEU A 126 32.90 -19.89 -7.92
N GLU A 127 34.19 -19.66 -8.10
CA GLU A 127 34.81 -19.53 -9.42
C GLU A 127 34.69 -20.79 -10.26
N HIS A 128 34.97 -21.95 -9.66
CA HIS A 128 34.82 -23.21 -10.35
C HIS A 128 33.38 -23.39 -10.85
N MET A 129 32.39 -23.11 -10.01
CA MET A 129 30.97 -23.19 -10.37
C MET A 129 30.59 -22.15 -11.44
N ALA A 130 31.07 -20.91 -11.33
CA ALA A 130 30.75 -19.84 -12.28
C ALA A 130 31.36 -20.07 -13.68
N ASN A 131 32.44 -20.85 -13.77
CA ASN A 131 33.09 -21.21 -15.05
C ASN A 131 32.45 -22.43 -15.74
N GLN A 132 31.46 -23.09 -15.12
CA GLN A 132 30.75 -24.20 -15.75
C GLN A 132 29.81 -23.71 -16.87
N PRO A 133 29.59 -24.52 -17.92
CA PRO A 133 28.77 -24.12 -19.08
C PRO A 133 27.28 -23.86 -18.75
N GLY A 134 26.80 -24.31 -17.58
CA GLY A 134 25.43 -24.05 -17.10
C GLY A 134 25.28 -22.84 -16.18
N ALA A 135 26.35 -22.11 -15.87
CA ALA A 135 26.29 -21.01 -14.91
C ALA A 135 25.55 -19.77 -15.45
N SER A 136 24.61 -19.26 -14.65
CA SER A 136 23.84 -18.07 -14.99
C SER A 136 24.74 -16.83 -15.09
N LYS A 137 24.30 -15.82 -15.86
CA LYS A 137 25.01 -14.52 -15.93
C LYS A 137 25.09 -13.85 -14.55
N ALA A 138 24.04 -14.01 -13.74
CA ALA A 138 24.00 -13.49 -12.38
C ALA A 138 25.10 -14.09 -11.48
N ALA A 139 25.29 -15.42 -11.52
CA ALA A 139 26.33 -16.09 -10.75
C ALA A 139 27.74 -15.58 -11.12
N ARG A 140 28.01 -15.41 -12.43
CA ARG A 140 29.28 -14.86 -12.92
C ARG A 140 29.50 -13.40 -12.49
N ASN A 141 28.45 -12.59 -12.52
CA ASN A 141 28.52 -11.19 -12.07
C ASN A 141 28.78 -11.09 -10.57
N LEU A 142 28.15 -11.95 -9.76
CA LEU A 142 28.40 -12.01 -8.31
C LEU A 142 29.85 -12.38 -8.02
N VAL A 143 30.38 -13.43 -8.64
CA VAL A 143 31.78 -13.84 -8.46
C VAL A 143 32.73 -12.71 -8.88
N ARG A 144 32.43 -11.99 -9.97
CA ARG A 144 33.22 -10.83 -10.39
C ARG A 144 33.20 -9.71 -9.34
N GLN A 145 32.05 -9.44 -8.75
CA GLN A 145 31.91 -8.45 -7.68
C GLN A 145 32.74 -8.86 -6.45
N LEU A 146 32.63 -10.12 -6.02
CA LEU A 146 33.42 -10.65 -4.90
C LEU A 146 34.93 -10.56 -5.16
N LYS A 147 35.39 -10.85 -6.38
CA LYS A 147 36.79 -10.70 -6.79
C LYS A 147 37.28 -9.25 -6.79
N GLY A 148 36.39 -8.28 -6.99
CA GLY A 148 36.74 -6.87 -6.91
C GLY A 148 36.84 -6.33 -5.48
N MET A 149 36.34 -7.09 -4.50
CA MET A 149 36.34 -6.73 -3.07
C MET A 149 37.47 -7.40 -2.27
N ALA A 150 38.03 -8.50 -2.78
CA ALA A 150 39.17 -9.22 -2.21
C ALA A 150 40.50 -8.57 -2.62
#